data_AF-A0A227J3F1-F1
#
_entry.id   AF-A0A227J3F1-F1
#
_cell.length_a   1.000
_cell.length_b   1.000
_cell.length_c   1.000
_cell.angle_alpha   90.00
_cell.angle_beta   90.00
_cell.angle_gamma   90.00
#
_symmetry.space_group_name_H-M   'P 1'
#
loop_
_entity.id
_entity.type
_entity.pdbx_description
1 polymer ?
#
loop_
_entity_poly.entity_id
_entity_poly.type
_entity_poly.pdbx_seq_one_letter_code
_entity_poly.pdbx_strand_id
1 'polypeptide(L)'
;LLLTATATPAVIEDMKNKFDIASDHITVTGFYRSNLDISVIPCEESEKQTQLNTIVAAAPKLPTIVYVTQQQTAEQVAKSLIHIGVNAHAYHAGMKSEVREQIQQ
;
A
#
# COMPACT_ATOMS: atom_id res chain seq x y z
N LEU A 1 9.16 11.81 -23.45
CA LEU A 1 7.85 11.48 -22.85
C LEU A 1 7.99 11.52 -21.34
N LEU A 2 7.07 12.18 -20.63
CA LEU A 2 7.11 12.35 -19.18
C LEU A 2 5.86 11.66 -18.59
N LEU A 3 6.05 10.63 -17.78
CA LEU A 3 4.99 9.74 -17.30
C LEU A 3 4.98 9.73 -15.78
N THR A 4 3.79 9.89 -15.18
CA THR A 4 3.59 9.81 -13.73
C THR A 4 2.18 9.32 -13.43
N ALA A 5 2.02 8.55 -12.35
CA ALA A 5 0.72 8.12 -11.85
C ALA A 5 0.09 9.14 -10.88
N THR A 6 0.92 9.98 -10.24
CA THR A 6 0.50 10.94 -9.21
C THR A 6 1.00 12.32 -9.57
N ALA A 7 0.10 13.17 -10.06
CA ALA A 7 0.38 14.59 -10.28
C ALA A 7 -0.87 15.42 -9.96
N THR A 8 -0.73 16.34 -9.00
CA THR A 8 -1.78 17.34 -8.76
C THR A 8 -1.79 18.35 -9.91
N PRO A 9 -2.89 19.11 -10.10
CA PRO A 9 -2.93 20.15 -11.13
C PRO A 9 -1.74 21.13 -11.07
N ALA A 10 -1.29 21.50 -9.86
CA ALA A 10 -0.13 22.36 -9.67
C ALA A 10 1.18 21.71 -10.15
N VAL A 11 1.36 20.41 -9.91
CA VAL A 11 2.53 19.66 -10.40
C VAL A 11 2.50 19.53 -11.92
N ILE A 12 1.32 19.30 -12.52
CA ILE A 12 1.16 19.26 -13.97
C ILE A 12 1.59 20.58 -14.59
N GLU A 13 1.14 21.71 -14.04
CA GLU A 13 1.48 23.03 -14.55
C GLU A 13 2.97 23.36 -14.37
N ASP A 14 3.56 23.00 -13.24
CA ASP A 14 5.00 23.16 -13.01
C ASP A 14 5.84 22.34 -14.02
N MET A 15 5.47 21.07 -14.24
CA MET A 15 6.17 20.21 -15.21
C MET A 15 5.96 20.71 -16.64
N LYS A 16 4.76 21.18 -16.97
CA LYS A 16 4.45 21.78 -18.26
C LYS A 16 5.40 22.95 -18.58
N ASN A 17 5.54 23.88 -17.64
CA ASN A 17 6.40 25.06 -17.80
C ASN A 17 7.90 24.71 -17.82
N LYS A 18 8.35 23.77 -16.97
CA LYS A 18 9.76 23.35 -16.92
C LYS A 18 10.26 22.65 -18.17
N PHE A 19 9.36 21.93 -18.85
CA PHE A 19 9.71 21.11 -20.01
C PHE A 19 9.12 21.66 -21.32
N ASP A 20 8.55 22.86 -21.31
CA ASP A 20 7.91 23.52 -22.45
C ASP A 20 6.90 22.60 -23.18
N ILE A 21 6.04 21.95 -22.39
CA ILE A 21 5.04 21.00 -22.89
C ILE A 21 3.78 21.78 -23.29
N ALA A 22 3.30 21.61 -24.52
CA ALA A 22 2.04 22.19 -24.95
C ALA A 22 0.84 21.51 -24.27
N SER A 23 -0.24 22.27 -24.01
CA SER A 23 -1.39 21.77 -23.24
C SER A 23 -2.15 20.61 -23.92
N ASP A 24 -2.15 20.56 -25.24
CA ASP A 24 -2.69 19.48 -26.06
C ASP A 24 -1.88 18.18 -25.97
N HIS A 25 -0.65 18.24 -25.46
CA HIS A 25 0.21 17.08 -25.20
C HIS A 25 0.07 16.54 -23.76
N ILE A 26 -0.85 17.07 -22.95
CA ILE A 26 -1.12 16.59 -21.59
C ILE A 26 -2.32 15.65 -21.62
N THR A 27 -2.10 14.39 -21.22
CA THR A 27 -3.18 13.41 -21.03
C THR A 27 -3.28 13.06 -19.54
N VAL A 28 -4.47 13.26 -18.96
CA VAL A 28 -4.79 12.85 -17.59
C VAL A 28 -5.87 11.78 -17.64
N THR A 29 -5.61 10.64 -17.04
CA THR A 29 -6.60 9.55 -16.91
C THR A 29 -7.25 9.60 -15.52
N GLY A 30 -8.47 9.06 -15.42
CA GLY A 30 -9.17 8.98 -14.13
C GLY A 30 -8.51 7.96 -13.18
N PHE A 31 -8.71 8.16 -11.88
CA PHE A 31 -8.18 7.26 -10.83
C PHE A 31 -9.19 6.19 -10.37
N TYR A 32 -10.45 6.28 -10.80
CA TYR A 32 -11.52 5.41 -10.33
C TYR A 32 -11.31 3.96 -10.79
N ARG A 33 -11.51 3.02 -9.88
CA ARG A 33 -11.42 1.57 -10.13
C ARG A 33 -12.68 0.91 -9.62
N SER A 34 -13.60 0.57 -10.53
CA SER A 34 -14.88 -0.05 -10.20
C SER A 34 -14.76 -1.44 -9.54
N ASN A 35 -13.59 -2.06 -9.65
CA ASN A 35 -13.28 -3.36 -9.06
C ASN A 35 -12.77 -3.27 -7.61
N LEU A 36 -12.71 -2.07 -7.02
CA LEU A 36 -12.28 -1.88 -5.63
C LEU A 36 -13.47 -1.51 -4.73
N ASP A 37 -13.62 -2.26 -3.65
CA ASP A 37 -14.50 -1.91 -2.53
C ASP A 37 -13.70 -1.16 -1.46
N ILE A 38 -14.24 -0.05 -0.95
CA ILE A 38 -13.58 0.79 0.07
C ILE A 38 -14.46 0.84 1.30
N SER A 39 -14.01 0.21 2.38
CA SER A 39 -14.71 0.17 3.67
C SER A 39 -13.86 0.76 4.78
N VAL A 40 -14.50 1.36 5.78
CA VAL A 40 -13.84 1.85 7.01
C VAL A 40 -14.48 1.15 8.20
N ILE A 41 -13.65 0.51 9.02
CA ILE A 41 -14.08 -0.13 10.26
C ILE A 41 -13.44 0.66 11.42
N PRO A 42 -14.23 1.42 12.19
CA PRO A 42 -13.70 2.09 13.38
C PRO A 42 -13.36 1.05 14.46
N CYS A 43 -12.23 1.24 15.14
CA CYS A 43 -11.84 0.43 16.28
C CYS A 43 -10.98 1.27 17.23
N GLU A 44 -10.99 0.92 18.51
CA GLU A 44 -10.02 1.45 19.47
C GLU A 44 -8.63 0.88 19.18
N GLU A 45 -7.56 1.62 19.51
CA GLU A 45 -6.19 1.19 19.22
C GLU A 45 -5.85 -0.15 19.91
N SER A 46 -6.40 -0.40 21.10
CA SER A 46 -6.24 -1.67 21.81
C SER A 46 -6.89 -2.87 21.12
N GLU A 47 -7.89 -2.64 20.28
CA GLU A 47 -8.66 -3.70 19.60
C GLU A 47 -8.20 -3.94 18.16
N LYS A 48 -7.47 -2.98 17.59
CA LYS A 48 -7.02 -2.97 16.18
C LYS A 48 -6.33 -4.25 15.74
N GLN A 49 -5.44 -4.81 16.57
CA GLN A 49 -4.74 -6.06 16.26
C GLN A 49 -5.71 -7.25 16.21
N THR A 50 -6.63 -7.35 17.17
CA THR A 50 -7.63 -8.42 17.22
C THR A 50 -8.60 -8.32 16.04
N GLN A 51 -9.00 -7.09 15.69
CA GLN A 51 -9.86 -6.83 14.53
C GLN A 51 -9.17 -7.22 13.23
N LEU A 52 -7.91 -6.83 13.03
CA LEU A 52 -7.11 -7.22 11.86
C LEU A 52 -7.00 -8.74 11.74
N ASN A 53 -6.65 -9.42 12.85
CA ASN A 53 -6.55 -10.87 12.89
C ASN A 53 -7.86 -11.54 12.47
N THR A 54 -8.99 -11.02 12.95
CA THR A 54 -10.32 -11.54 12.60
C THR A 54 -10.64 -11.37 11.11
N ILE A 55 -10.33 -10.20 10.55
CA ILE A 55 -10.55 -9.90 9.12
C ILE A 55 -9.72 -10.84 8.24
N VAL A 56 -8.42 -10.99 8.53
CA VAL A 56 -7.52 -11.83 7.73
C VAL A 56 -7.86 -13.33 7.89
N ALA A 57 -8.24 -13.76 9.11
CA ALA A 57 -8.61 -15.14 9.38
C ALA A 57 -9.89 -15.60 8.65
N ALA A 58 -10.74 -14.68 8.19
CA ALA A 58 -11.91 -15.02 7.38
C ALA A 58 -11.53 -15.59 6.00
N ALA A 59 -10.36 -15.21 5.47
CA ALA A 59 -9.87 -15.67 4.18
C ALA A 59 -8.33 -15.75 4.13
N PRO A 60 -7.70 -16.64 4.94
CA PRO A 60 -6.26 -16.60 5.24
C PRO A 60 -5.36 -16.97 4.05
N LYS A 61 -5.95 -17.44 2.95
CA LYS A 61 -5.24 -17.81 1.71
C LYS A 61 -5.33 -16.73 0.63
N LEU A 62 -6.15 -15.69 0.82
CA LEU A 62 -6.24 -14.61 -0.15
C LEU A 62 -5.02 -13.68 -0.04
N PRO A 63 -4.38 -13.32 -1.17
CA PRO A 63 -3.31 -12.34 -1.18
C PRO A 63 -3.76 -11.04 -0.51
N THR A 64 -3.05 -10.62 0.53
CA THR A 64 -3.41 -9.48 1.37
C THR A 64 -2.18 -8.64 1.67
N ILE A 65 -2.29 -7.32 1.55
CA ILE A 65 -1.25 -6.36 1.94
C ILE A 65 -1.77 -5.58 3.15
N VAL A 66 -0.96 -5.53 4.22
CA VAL A 66 -1.25 -4.71 5.41
C VAL A 66 -0.24 -3.57 5.47
N TYR A 67 -0.72 -2.34 5.28
CA TYR A 67 0.11 -1.14 5.43
C TYR A 67 0.14 -0.67 6.89
N VAL A 68 1.34 -0.31 7.34
CA VAL A 68 1.62 0.20 8.68
C VAL A 68 2.58 1.39 8.60
N THR A 69 2.59 2.24 9.63
CA THR A 69 3.42 3.46 9.63
C THR A 69 4.87 3.19 10.02
N GLN A 70 5.12 2.28 10.98
CA GLN A 70 6.44 2.05 11.55
C GLN A 70 6.97 0.66 11.20
N GLN A 71 8.29 0.55 11.04
CA GLN A 71 8.97 -0.73 10.74
C GLN A 71 8.70 -1.79 11.82
N GLN A 72 8.77 -1.39 13.09
CA GLN A 72 8.50 -2.27 14.23
C GLN A 72 7.05 -2.79 14.21
N THR A 73 6.08 -1.99 13.77
CA THR A 73 4.69 -2.42 13.66
C THR A 73 4.54 -3.50 12.57
N ALA A 74 5.31 -3.43 11.48
CA ALA A 74 5.26 -4.47 10.43
C ALA A 74 5.69 -5.83 11.00
N GLU A 75 6.76 -5.84 11.79
CA GLU A 75 7.26 -7.03 12.48
C GLU A 75 6.24 -7.59 13.50
N GLN A 76 5.60 -6.71 14.28
CA GLN A 76 4.59 -7.10 15.27
C GLN A 76 3.34 -7.70 14.62
N VAL A 77 2.83 -7.05 13.56
CA VAL A 77 1.67 -7.51 12.81
C VAL A 77 1.96 -8.87 12.15
N ALA A 78 3.10 -9.01 11.48
CA ALA A 78 3.49 -10.28 10.85
C ALA A 78 3.56 -11.41 11.88
N LYS A 79 4.19 -11.19 13.04
CA LYS A 79 4.23 -12.18 14.13
C LYS A 79 2.85 -12.55 14.65
N SER A 80 1.95 -11.58 14.82
CA SER A 80 0.58 -11.85 15.27
C SER A 80 -0.20 -12.70 14.27
N LEU A 81 -0.05 -12.42 12.96
CA LEU A 81 -0.69 -13.19 11.90
C LEU A 81 -0.11 -14.61 11.79
N ILE A 82 1.22 -14.77 11.91
CA ILE A 82 1.87 -16.09 11.97
C ILE A 82 1.36 -16.91 13.16
N HIS A 83 1.17 -16.27 14.32
CA HIS A 83 0.67 -16.94 15.52
C HIS A 83 -0.72 -17.56 15.34
N ILE A 84 -1.56 -16.98 14.49
CA ILE A 84 -2.88 -17.52 14.15
C ILE A 84 -2.87 -18.40 12.88
N GLY A 85 -1.68 -18.78 12.38
CA GLY A 85 -1.51 -19.70 11.26
C GLY A 85 -1.59 -19.08 9.87
N VAL A 86 -1.51 -17.75 9.75
CA VAL A 86 -1.44 -17.06 8.45
C VAL A 86 0.01 -17.00 7.96
N ASN A 87 0.23 -17.32 6.69
CA ASN A 87 1.54 -17.13 6.07
C ASN A 87 1.78 -15.62 5.80
N ALA A 88 2.48 -14.96 6.72
CA ALA A 88 2.72 -13.52 6.67
C ALA A 88 4.21 -13.19 6.79
N HIS A 89 4.65 -12.13 6.11
CA HIS A 89 6.01 -11.61 6.17
C HIS A 89 5.97 -10.10 6.42
N ALA A 90 6.87 -9.60 7.27
CA ALA A 90 7.11 -8.17 7.39
C ALA A 90 7.93 -7.69 6.19
N TYR A 91 7.70 -6.44 5.75
CA TYR A 91 8.49 -5.81 4.70
C TYR A 91 8.73 -4.34 5.04
N HIS A 92 10.00 -3.93 5.16
CA HIS A 92 10.35 -2.53 5.38
C HIS A 92 11.78 -2.23 4.91
N ALA A 93 12.10 -0.92 4.79
CA ALA A 93 13.39 -0.44 4.29
C ALA A 93 14.61 -0.78 5.17
N GLY A 94 14.39 -1.18 6.43
CA GLY A 94 15.45 -1.62 7.34
C GLY A 94 15.94 -3.05 7.10
N MET A 95 15.26 -3.82 6.24
CA MET A 95 15.65 -5.18 5.88
C MET A 95 16.74 -5.19 4.81
N LYS A 96 17.55 -6.25 4.79
CA LYS A 96 18.54 -6.46 3.72
C LYS A 96 17.84 -6.62 2.37
N SER A 97 18.49 -6.15 1.30
CA SER A 97 17.91 -6.15 -0.05
C SER A 97 17.53 -7.56 -0.51
N GLU A 98 18.39 -8.54 -0.23
CA GLU A 98 18.18 -9.93 -0.65
C GLU A 98 16.93 -10.53 0.02
N VAL A 99 16.67 -10.18 1.28
CA VAL A 99 15.48 -10.62 2.01
C VAL A 99 14.23 -9.95 1.45
N ARG A 100 14.29 -8.66 1.11
CA ARG A 100 13.18 -7.95 0.49
C ARG A 100 12.82 -8.53 -0.88
N GLU A 101 13.82 -8.87 -1.69
CA GLU A 101 13.62 -9.52 -2.98
C GLU A 101 12.95 -10.89 -2.81
N GLN A 102 13.43 -11.71 -1.87
CA GLN A 102 12.81 -13.02 -1.59
C GLN A 102 11.35 -12.94 -1.16
N ILE A 103 10.97 -11.92 -0.39
CA ILE A 103 9.59 -11.72 0.05
C ILE A 103 8.68 -11.25 -1.10
N GLN A 104 9.24 -10.56 -2.10
CA GLN A 104 8.47 -9.96 -3.19
C GLN A 104 8.28 -10.89 -4.41
N GLN A 105 9.14 -11.89 -4.59
CA GLN A 105 9.06 -12.89 -5.68
C GLN A 105 8.00 -13.96 -5.39
#